data_AF-A0A7C7YKX2-F1
#
_entry.id   AF-A0A7C7YKX2-F1
#
_cell.length_a   1.000
_cell.length_b   1.000
_cell.length_c   1.000
_cell.angle_alpha   90.00
_cell.angle_beta   90.00
_cell.angle_gamma   90.00
#
_symmetry.space_group_name_H-M   'P 1'
#
loop_
_entity.id
_entity.type
_entity.pdbx_description
1 polymer ?
#
loop_
_entity_poly.entity_id
_entity_poly.type
_entity_poly.pdbx_seq_one_letter_code
_entity_poly.pdbx_strand_id
1 'polypeptide(L)'
;MATLFSSTGLPPLKSRRERSTALPILEVPSRYRVPTRGEARIDVEGRTVRECILEVEGRFPGFQELILDTSGKQKRFVRFFLNGDALERDSLDRPLSQEDTLTIMASAAGG
;
A
#
# COMPACT_ATOMS: atom_id res chain seq x y z
N MET A 1 -21.33 4.12 -52.66
CA MET A 1 -19.89 3.96 -52.35
C MET A 1 -19.67 4.60 -50.97
N ALA A 2 -19.91 3.85 -49.91
CA ALA A 2 -19.81 4.31 -48.53
C ALA A 2 -19.19 3.17 -47.71
N THR A 3 -17.98 3.38 -47.21
CA THR A 3 -17.25 2.41 -46.39
C THR A 3 -17.26 2.95 -44.96
N LEU A 4 -18.16 2.44 -44.11
CA LEU A 4 -18.07 2.60 -42.66
C LEU A 4 -17.22 1.46 -42.11
N PHE A 5 -16.07 1.80 -41.51
CA PHE A 5 -15.27 0.88 -40.71
C PHE A 5 -15.67 1.06 -39.25
N SER A 6 -16.49 0.13 -38.75
CA SER A 6 -16.98 0.11 -37.36
C SER A 6 -15.93 -0.47 -36.40
N SER A 7 -15.78 0.24 -35.29
CA SER A 7 -15.41 -0.24 -33.96
C SER A 7 -14.23 -1.22 -33.85
N THR A 8 -13.05 -0.68 -33.56
CA THR A 8 -12.00 -1.42 -32.85
C THR A 8 -12.56 -1.82 -31.49
N GLY A 9 -12.73 -3.13 -31.29
CA GLY A 9 -13.26 -3.72 -30.06
C GLY A 9 -12.45 -3.29 -28.84
N LEU A 10 -13.14 -2.71 -27.86
CA LEU A 10 -12.64 -2.55 -26.50
C LEU A 10 -12.35 -3.97 -25.96
N PRO A 11 -11.18 -4.24 -25.37
CA PRO A 11 -10.95 -5.51 -24.69
C PRO A 11 -11.99 -5.68 -23.56
N PRO A 12 -12.47 -6.90 -23.31
CA PRO A 12 -13.44 -7.14 -22.25
C PRO A 12 -12.83 -6.72 -20.90
N LEU A 13 -13.50 -5.78 -20.23
CA LEU A 13 -13.25 -5.46 -18.83
C LEU A 13 -13.44 -6.75 -18.04
N LYS A 14 -12.35 -7.27 -17.46
CA LYS A 14 -12.34 -8.53 -16.71
C LYS A 14 -13.21 -8.39 -15.46
N SER A 15 -14.50 -8.68 -15.60
CA SER A 15 -15.37 -9.00 -14.48
C SER A 15 -15.07 -10.42 -14.03
N ARG A 16 -14.14 -10.55 -13.08
CA ARG A 16 -13.98 -11.76 -12.27
C ARG A 16 -14.24 -11.36 -10.82
N ARG A 17 -15.37 -11.83 -10.28
CA ARG A 17 -15.57 -11.99 -8.84
C ARG A 17 -14.54 -13.02 -8.37
N GLU A 18 -13.32 -12.56 -8.11
CA GLU A 18 -12.38 -13.28 -7.27
C GLU A 18 -12.80 -13.04 -5.82
N ARG A 19 -12.86 -14.14 -5.06
CA ARG A 19 -13.30 -14.18 -3.66
C ARG A 19 -12.75 -12.96 -2.92
N SER A 20 -13.61 -12.09 -2.37
CA SER A 20 -13.19 -11.11 -1.37
C SER A 20 -12.72 -11.86 -0.12
N THR A 21 -11.51 -12.41 -0.17
CA THR A 21 -10.64 -12.36 0.99
C THR A 21 -10.29 -10.89 1.09
N ALA A 22 -11.12 -10.15 1.82
CA ALA A 22 -10.81 -8.77 2.11
C ALA A 22 -9.44 -8.79 2.82
N LEU A 23 -8.51 -8.01 2.31
CA LEU A 23 -7.18 -7.86 2.87
C LEU A 23 -6.99 -6.37 3.14
N PRO A 24 -6.35 -6.00 4.26
CA PRO A 24 -5.98 -4.62 4.45
C PRO A 24 -5.15 -4.13 3.27
N ILE A 25 -5.30 -2.87 2.92
CA ILE A 25 -4.60 -2.23 1.81
C ILE A 25 -3.51 -1.34 2.38
N LEU A 26 -2.27 -1.50 1.93
CA LEU A 26 -1.18 -0.59 2.22
C LEU A 26 -1.02 0.41 1.08
N GLU A 27 -1.20 1.71 1.36
CA GLU A 27 -0.98 2.78 0.38
C GLU A 27 0.44 3.32 0.46
N VAL A 28 1.13 3.26 -0.68
CA VAL A 28 2.54 3.60 -0.81
C VAL A 28 2.71 5.03 -1.35
N PRO A 29 3.43 5.91 -0.65
CA PRO A 29 3.66 7.27 -1.11
C PRO A 29 4.57 7.26 -2.34
N SER A 30 4.43 8.24 -3.23
CA SER A 30 5.17 8.31 -4.50
C SER A 30 6.68 8.11 -4.36
N ARG A 31 7.29 8.60 -3.27
CA ARG A 31 8.71 8.43 -2.95
C ARG A 31 9.13 6.95 -2.85
N TYR A 32 8.26 6.08 -2.38
CA TYR A 32 8.55 4.66 -2.15
C TYR A 32 8.06 3.78 -3.29
N ARG A 33 7.49 4.35 -4.35
CA ARG A 33 7.01 3.55 -5.49
C ARG A 33 8.12 2.84 -6.23
N VAL A 34 9.31 3.45 -6.40
CA VAL A 34 10.44 2.77 -7.08
C VAL A 34 10.84 1.47 -6.37
N PRO A 35 11.12 1.46 -5.05
CA PRO A 35 11.42 0.22 -4.34
C PRO A 35 10.23 -0.75 -4.27
N THR A 36 8.98 -0.27 -4.36
CA THR A 36 7.78 -1.14 -4.48
C THR A 36 7.38 -1.42 -5.94
N ARG A 37 8.31 -1.34 -6.90
CA ARG A 37 8.10 -1.66 -8.33
C ARG A 37 6.96 -0.89 -9.03
N GLY A 38 6.61 0.27 -8.51
CA GLY A 38 5.56 1.15 -9.01
C GLY A 38 4.24 1.04 -8.26
N GLU A 39 4.10 0.06 -7.35
CA GLU A 39 2.84 -0.21 -6.67
C GLU A 39 2.45 0.94 -5.75
N ALA A 40 1.26 1.50 -6.00
CA ALA A 40 0.67 2.55 -5.17
C ALA A 40 -0.22 1.99 -4.06
N ARG A 41 -0.75 0.79 -4.25
CA ARG A 41 -1.61 0.04 -3.32
C ARG A 41 -1.19 -1.41 -3.33
N ILE A 42 -1.03 -2.01 -2.16
CA ILE A 42 -0.63 -3.40 -2.00
C ILE A 42 -1.63 -4.06 -1.05
N ASP A 43 -2.30 -5.10 -1.50
CA ASP A 43 -3.13 -5.95 -0.64
C ASP A 43 -2.22 -6.79 0.25
N VAL A 44 -2.34 -6.65 1.57
CA VAL A 44 -1.42 -7.23 2.55
C VAL A 44 -2.10 -8.23 3.45
N GLU A 45 -1.46 -9.38 3.66
CA GLU A 45 -1.94 -10.40 4.60
C GLU A 45 -1.36 -10.12 5.99
N GLY A 46 -2.06 -9.33 6.80
CA GLY A 46 -1.63 -8.99 8.15
C GLY A 46 -2.79 -8.55 9.04
N ARG A 47 -2.70 -8.82 10.35
CA ARG A 47 -3.71 -8.41 11.35
C ARG A 47 -3.26 -7.21 12.18
N THR A 48 -2.04 -6.73 11.97
CA THR A 48 -1.44 -5.58 12.64
C THR A 48 -0.60 -4.77 11.67
N VAL A 49 -0.28 -3.52 12.02
CA VAL A 49 0.60 -2.65 11.21
C VAL A 49 1.95 -3.34 10.98
N ARG A 50 2.51 -3.96 12.03
CA ARG A 50 3.77 -4.70 11.98
C ARG A 50 3.71 -5.87 11.00
N GLU A 51 2.67 -6.71 11.09
CA GLU A 51 2.52 -7.84 10.17
C GLU A 51 2.37 -7.38 8.72
N CYS A 52 1.60 -6.32 8.47
CA CYS A 52 1.47 -5.74 7.14
C CYS A 52 2.83 -5.28 6.59
N ILE A 53 3.65 -4.62 7.41
CA ILE A 53 4.99 -4.18 7.01
C ILE A 53 5.90 -5.38 6.70
N LEU A 54 5.88 -6.42 7.53
CA LEU A 54 6.68 -7.63 7.32
C LEU A 54 6.27 -8.39 6.05
N GLU A 55 4.97 -8.42 5.76
CA GLU A 55 4.43 -9.02 4.55
C GLU A 55 4.95 -8.27 3.30
N VAL A 56 4.86 -6.95 3.29
CA VAL A 56 5.40 -6.12 2.20
C VAL A 56 6.91 -6.24 2.09
N GLU A 57 7.64 -6.32 3.19
CA GLU A 57 9.10 -6.57 3.17
C GLU A 57 9.43 -7.90 2.50
N GLY A 58 8.67 -8.96 2.76
CA GLY A 58 8.83 -10.26 2.11
C GLY A 58 8.63 -10.20 0.58
N ARG A 59 7.72 -9.33 0.11
CA ARG A 59 7.46 -9.10 -1.33
C ARG A 59 8.45 -8.12 -1.97
N PHE A 60 8.88 -7.12 -1.21
CA PHE A 60 9.71 -5.99 -1.64
C PHE A 60 10.83 -5.75 -0.62
N PRO A 61 11.94 -6.50 -0.72
CA PRO A 61 13.05 -6.39 0.22
C PRO A 61 13.61 -4.96 0.32
N GLY A 62 13.84 -4.49 1.54
CA GLY A 62 14.30 -3.14 1.84
C GLY A 62 13.18 -2.12 2.07
N PHE A 63 11.91 -2.51 1.96
CA PHE A 63 10.77 -1.64 2.24
C PHE A 63 10.73 -1.21 3.71
N GLN A 64 10.97 -2.12 4.64
CA GLN A 64 10.98 -1.85 6.07
C GLN A 64 12.00 -0.76 6.42
N GLU A 65 13.17 -0.79 5.79
CA GLU A 65 14.23 0.21 6.00
C GLU A 65 13.82 1.61 5.52
N LEU A 66 12.81 1.75 4.66
CA LEU A 66 12.28 3.06 4.25
C LEU A 66 11.44 3.70 5.37
N ILE A 67 10.84 2.89 6.23
CA ILE A 67 9.82 3.34 7.19
C ILE A 67 10.19 3.14 8.66
N LEU A 68 11.05 2.18 8.97
CA LEU A 68 11.57 1.90 10.30
C LEU A 68 13.08 2.16 10.37
N ASP A 69 13.53 2.63 11.54
CA ASP A 69 14.95 2.74 11.90
C ASP A 69 15.56 1.36 12.21
N THR A 70 16.89 1.29 12.31
CA THR A 70 17.65 0.10 12.74
C THR A 70 17.14 -0.50 14.06
N SER A 71 16.56 0.32 14.94
CA SER A 71 15.96 -0.14 16.21
C SER A 71 14.56 -0.77 16.04
N GLY A 72 14.03 -0.87 14.81
CA GLY A 72 12.69 -1.35 14.51
C GLY A 72 11.56 -0.36 14.82
N LYS A 73 11.92 0.92 15.06
CA LYS A 73 10.98 2.00 15.41
C LYS A 73 10.62 2.85 14.20
N GLN A 74 9.43 3.45 14.21
CA GLN A 74 8.97 4.33 13.14
C GLN A 74 9.93 5.53 12.93
N LYS A 75 10.38 5.74 11.68
CA LYS A 75 11.26 6.87 11.31
C LYS A 75 10.58 8.23 11.58
N ARG A 76 11.37 9.25 11.88
CA ARG A 76 10.89 10.61 12.22
C ARG A 76 10.03 11.24 11.12
N PHE A 77 10.35 10.97 9.87
CA PHE A 77 9.71 11.55 8.69
C PHE A 77 8.57 10.70 8.11
N VAL A 78 8.24 9.60 8.79
CA VAL A 78 7.18 8.69 8.37
C VAL A 78 6.03 8.80 9.35
N ARG A 79 4.82 8.90 8.82
CA ARG A 79 3.55 8.85 9.57
C ARG A 79 2.68 7.74 8.98
N PHE A 80 1.97 7.06 9.86
CA PHE A 80 1.00 6.05 9.50
C PHE A 80 -0.40 6.58 9.78
N PHE A 81 -1.31 6.30 8.86
CA PHE A 81 -2.72 6.61 9.00
C PHE A 81 -3.52 5.33 8.78
N LEU A 82 -4.50 5.09 9.63
CA LEU A 82 -5.45 3.98 9.47
C LEU A 82 -6.79 4.58 9.08
N ASN A 83 -7.26 4.29 7.88
CA ASN A 83 -8.50 4.85 7.31
C ASN A 83 -8.56 6.38 7.35
N GLY A 84 -7.40 7.04 7.18
CA GLY A 84 -7.26 8.50 7.24
C GLY A 84 -7.02 9.08 8.65
N ASP A 85 -7.14 8.28 9.70
CA ASP A 85 -6.87 8.73 11.07
C ASP A 85 -5.40 8.49 11.45
N ALA A 86 -4.75 9.48 12.05
CA ALA A 86 -3.32 9.42 12.33
C ALA A 86 -3.03 8.47 13.51
N LEU A 87 -2.22 7.44 13.26
CA LEU A 87 -1.78 6.58 14.34
C LEU A 87 -0.80 7.29 15.27
N GLU A 88 -0.83 6.91 16.54
CA GLU A 88 0.20 7.27 17.50
C GLU A 88 1.57 6.76 17.03
N ARG A 89 2.61 7.48 17.45
CA ARG A 89 3.96 7.20 17.00
C ARG A 89 4.41 5.86 17.54
N ASP A 90 4.96 5.01 16.68
CA ASP A 90 5.45 3.66 17.03
C ASP A 90 4.35 2.62 17.36
N SER A 91 3.07 2.93 17.10
CA SER A 91 1.95 2.00 17.30
C SER A 91 1.87 0.91 16.21
N LEU A 92 2.94 0.12 16.07
CA LEU A 92 3.07 -0.94 15.07
C LEU A 92 2.22 -2.17 15.42
N ASP A 93 1.82 -2.34 16.67
CA ASP A 93 0.95 -3.44 17.12
C ASP A 93 -0.55 -3.09 17.02
N ARG A 94 -0.89 -1.94 16.42
CA ARG A 94 -2.28 -1.55 16.16
C ARG A 94 -2.95 -2.62 15.28
N PRO A 95 -4.11 -3.18 15.69
CA PRO A 95 -4.80 -4.18 14.90
C PRO A 95 -5.43 -3.57 13.64
N LEU A 96 -5.45 -4.36 12.57
CA LEU A 96 -6.10 -4.06 11.30
C LEU A 96 -7.16 -5.10 10.98
N SER A 97 -8.24 -4.62 10.41
CA SER A 97 -9.31 -5.40 9.79
C SER A 97 -9.03 -5.60 8.31
N GLN A 98 -9.73 -6.56 7.74
CA GLN A 98 -9.63 -6.93 6.32
C GLN A 98 -10.06 -5.83 5.34
N GLU A 99 -10.78 -4.81 5.81
CA GLU A 99 -11.28 -3.70 5.00
C GLU A 99 -10.49 -2.40 5.26
N ASP A 100 -9.49 -2.45 6.15
CA ASP A 100 -8.74 -1.27 6.56
C ASP A 100 -7.71 -0.86 5.52
N THR A 101 -7.50 0.45 5.41
CA THR A 101 -6.44 1.04 4.60
C THR A 101 -5.37 1.66 5.50
N LEU A 102 -4.13 1.16 5.41
CA LEU A 102 -2.95 1.71 6.04
C LEU A 102 -2.21 2.62 5.06
N THR A 103 -2.30 3.93 5.27
CA THR A 103 -1.60 4.91 4.43
C THR A 103 -0.28 5.31 5.06
N ILE A 104 0.79 5.26 4.26
CA ILE A 104 2.11 5.72 4.66
C ILE A 104 2.35 7.11 4.09
N MET A 105 2.59 8.08 4.96
CA MET A 105 3.02 9.41 4.55
C MET A 105 4.50 9.59 4.87
N ALA A 106 5.30 9.80 3.83
CA ALA A 106 6.69 10.18 3.95
C ALA A 106 6.80 11.69 3.77
N SER A 107 6.75 12.44 4.87
CA SER A 107 6.97 13.88 4.82
C SER A 107 8.44 14.12 4.47
N ALA A 108 8.73 14.88 3.42
CA ALA A 108 10.06 15.45 3.27
C ALA A 108 10.23 16.45 4.42
N ALA A 109 11.10 16.18 5.38
CA ALA A 109 11.57 17.29 6.19
C ALA A 109 12.31 18.24 5.27
N GLY A 110 11.68 19.38 4.99
CA GLY A 110 12.27 20.58 4.44
C GLY A 110 12.72 20.49 2.99
N GLY A 111 12.03 21.23 2.13
CA GLY A 111 12.78 22.21 1.34
C GLY A 111 13.08 23.41 2.23
#